data_AF-A0A2W5YH48-F1
#
_entry.id   AF-A0A2W5YH48-F1
#
_cell.length_a   1.000
_cell.length_b   1.000
_cell.length_c   1.000
_cell.angle_alpha   90.00
_cell.angle_beta   90.00
_cell.angle_gamma   90.00
#
_symmetry.space_group_name_H-M   'P 1'
#
loop_
_entity.id
_entity.type
_entity.pdbx_description
1 polymer ?
#
loop_
_entity_poly.entity_id
_entity_poly.type
_entity_poly.pdbx_seq_one_letter_code
_entity_poly.pdbx_strand_id
1 'polypeptide(L)' 'MNLTHQHKVRIGSCAWSFEEWREVFYPRELPTSEWLAWYARFFPTVEIDSTFYA' A
#
# COMPACT_ATOMS: atom_id res chain seq x y z
N MET A 1 6.41 -34.01 6.42
CA MET A 1 5.16 -33.29 6.70
C MET A 1 4.68 -32.66 5.41
N ASN A 2 3.52 -33.08 4.90
CA ASN A 2 2.98 -32.59 3.64
C ASN A 2 2.02 -31.43 3.95
N LEU A 3 2.43 -30.19 3.71
CA LEU A 3 1.63 -28.99 3.97
C LEU A 3 0.80 -28.66 2.72
N THR A 4 -0.25 -29.44 2.44
CA THR A 4 -1.06 -29.31 1.22
C THR A 4 -2.14 -28.23 1.28
N HIS A 5 -2.08 -27.31 2.24
CA HIS A 5 -2.88 -26.09 2.23
C HIS A 5 -2.01 -24.89 2.63
N GLN A 6 -1.35 -24.27 1.66
CA GLN A 6 -0.81 -22.93 1.87
C GLN A 6 -1.96 -21.93 1.75
N HIS A 7 -2.35 -21.31 2.87
CA HIS A 7 -3.26 -20.17 2.84
C HIS A 7 -2.60 -19.01 2.10
N LYS A 8 -3.35 -18.33 1.23
CA LYS A 8 -2.86 -17.18 0.48
C LYS A 8 -2.67 -16.00 1.44
N VAL A 9 -1.43 -15.74 1.84
CA VAL A 9 -1.05 -14.57 2.63
C VAL A 9 -0.99 -13.36 1.71
N ARG A 10 -1.63 -12.26 2.13
CA ARG A 10 -1.53 -10.95 1.47
C ARG A 10 -0.83 -9.99 2.42
N ILE A 11 0.09 -9.18 1.90
CA ILE A 11 0.92 -8.26 2.66
C ILE A 11 0.69 -6.85 2.12
N GLY A 12 0.60 -5.89 3.03
CA GLY A 12 0.50 -4.46 2.74
C GLY A 12 0.91 -3.63 3.95
N SER A 13 0.77 -2.31 3.84
CA SER A 13 1.02 -1.33 4.91
C SER A 13 -0.28 -0.90 5.61
N CYS A 14 -0.12 -0.18 6.72
CA CYS A 14 -1.22 0.38 7.50
C CYS A 14 -1.89 1.61 6.85
N ALA A 15 -1.26 2.21 5.83
CA ALA A 15 -1.77 3.31 5.03
C ALA A 15 -0.92 3.44 3.75
N TRP A 16 -1.34 4.30 2.81
CA TRP A 16 -0.61 4.59 1.57
C TRP A 16 -0.20 6.06 1.43
N SER A 17 -0.75 6.97 2.22
CA SER A 17 -0.67 8.42 1.98
C SER A 17 0.42 9.13 2.81
N PHE A 18 1.63 8.59 2.84
CA PHE A 18 2.77 9.21 3.53
C PHE A 18 3.61 10.06 2.57
N GLU A 19 3.84 11.33 2.92
CA GLU A 19 4.63 12.26 2.13
C GLU A 19 6.12 11.88 2.10
N GLU A 20 6.61 11.29 3.18
CA GLU A 20 7.98 10.77 3.32
C GLU A 20 8.29 9.64 2.33
N TRP A 21 7.27 9.06 1.68
CA TRP A 21 7.45 8.04 0.66
C TRP A 21 7.73 8.64 -0.73
N ARG A 22 7.61 9.97 -0.90
CA ARG A 22 8.01 10.65 -2.13
C ARG A 22 9.51 10.51 -2.35
N GLU A 23 9.87 10.26 -3.61
CA GLU A 23 11.24 9.97 -4.07
C GLU A 23 11.87 8.67 -3.52
N VAL A 24 11.24 7.99 -2.57
CA VAL A 24 11.64 6.66 -2.06
C VAL A 24 10.81 5.55 -2.69
N PHE A 25 9.49 5.72 -2.70
CA PHE A 25 8.52 4.76 -3.25
C PHE A 25 7.63 5.39 -4.33
N TYR A 26 7.23 6.66 -4.15
CA TYR A 26 6.49 7.42 -5.15
C TYR A 26 7.44 8.26 -6.01
N PRO A 27 7.27 8.32 -7.35
CA PRO A 27 7.98 9.26 -8.19
C PRO A 27 7.75 10.70 -7.73
N ARG A 28 8.78 11.54 -7.89
CA ARG A 28 8.77 12.95 -7.46
C ARG A 28 7.53 13.72 -7.91
N GLU A 29 7.15 13.54 -9.18
CA GLU A 29 6.09 14.29 -9.85
C GLU A 29 4.74 13.57 -9.84
N LEU A 30 4.61 12.45 -9.11
CA LEU A 30 3.35 11.71 -9.03
C LEU A 30 2.32 12.48 -8.19
N PRO A 31 1.13 12.82 -8.74
CA PRO A 31 0.06 13.45 -7.99
C PRO A 31 -0.38 12.56 -6.81
N THR A 32 -0.69 13.18 -5.66
CA THR A 32 -1.13 12.45 -4.45
C THR A 32 -2.41 11.64 -4.69
N SER A 33 -3.29 12.13 -5.58
CA SER A 33 -4.50 11.41 -6.00
C SER A 33 -4.21 10.08 -6.72
N GLU A 34 -3.00 9.89 -7.24
CA GLU A 34 -2.59 8.66 -7.92
C GLU A 34 -1.81 7.70 -7.02
N TRP A 35 -1.52 8.08 -5.77
CA TRP A 35 -0.67 7.27 -4.89
C TRP A 35 -1.26 5.90 -4.58
N LEU A 36 -2.58 5.79 -4.36
CA LEU A 36 -3.21 4.50 -4.14
C LEU A 36 -3.10 3.60 -5.37
N ALA A 37 -3.26 4.16 -6.57
CA ALA A 37 -3.12 3.44 -7.83
C ALA A 37 -1.67 2.97 -8.04
N TRP A 38 -0.69 3.81 -7.70
CA TRP A 38 0.72 3.42 -7.70
C TRP A 38 1.01 2.30 -6.69
N TYR A 39 0.58 2.47 -5.44
CA TYR A 39 0.75 1.50 -4.36
C TYR A 39 0.18 0.12 -4.73
N ALA A 40 -1.02 0.08 -5.32
CA ALA A 40 -1.71 -1.15 -5.72
C ALA A 40 -0.95 -1.98 -6.79
N ARG A 41 0.05 -1.40 -7.46
CA ARG A 41 0.94 -2.13 -8.38
C ARG A 41 1.91 -3.06 -7.66
N PHE A 42 2.18 -2.81 -6.38
CA PHE A 42 3.19 -3.53 -5.58
C PHE A 42 2.55 -4.36 -4.47
N PHE A 43 1.52 -3.82 -3.81
CA PHE A 43 0.90 -4.47 -2.66
C PHE A 43 -0.58 -4.76 -2.93
N PRO A 44 -1.05 -6.00 -2.71
CA PRO A 44 -2.43 -6.40 -2.98
C PRO A 44 -3.44 -5.95 -1.92
N THR A 45 -2.98 -5.36 -0.81
CA THR A 45 -3.79 -4.96 0.34
C THR A 45 -3.24 -3.70 0.99
N VAL A 46 -4.10 -2.96 1.68
CA VAL A 46 -3.74 -1.84 2.56
C VAL A 46 -4.77 -1.78 3.69
N GLU A 47 -4.35 -1.42 4.89
CA GLU A 47 -5.28 -1.10 5.98
C GLU A 47 -5.80 0.34 5.81
N ILE A 48 -7.01 0.62 6.29
CA ILE A 48 -7.58 1.97 6.28
C ILE A 48 -8.06 2.29 7.69
N ASP A 49 -7.33 3.20 8.33
CA ASP A 49 -7.67 3.90 9.57
C ASP A 49 -7.67 5.39 9.25
N SER A 50 -8.81 5.90 8.76
CA SER A 50 -8.95 7.31 8.42
C SER A 50 -10.01 7.97 9.28
N THR A 51 -9.78 9.24 9.62
CA THR A 51 -10.71 10.11 10.36
C THR A 51 -11.16 11.26 9.47
N PHE A 52 -12.03 12.13 9.97
CA PHE A 52 -12.52 13.30 9.23
C PHE A 52 -11.46 14.41 9.00
N TYR A 53 -10.21 14.20 9.44
CA TYR A 53 -9.11 15.18 9.35
C TYR A 53 -8.00 14.79 8.38
N ALA A 54 -8.20 13.70 7.63
CA ALA A 54 -7.25 13.21 6.62
C ALA A 54 -7.24 14.07 5.35
#